data_AF-A0A944AHW1-F1
#
_entry.id   AF-A0A944AHW1-F1
#
_cell.length_a   1.000
_cell.length_b   1.000
_cell.length_c   1.000
_cell.angle_alpha   90.00
_cell.angle_beta   90.00
_cell.angle_gamma   90.00
#
_symmetry.space_group_name_H-M   'P 1'
#
loop_
_entity.id
_entity.type
_entity.pdbx_description
1 polymer ?
#
loop_
_entity_poly.entity_id
_entity_poly.type
_entity_poly.pdbx_seq_one_letter_code
_entity_poly.pdbx_strand_id
1 'polypeptide(L)'
;MKKDIITPIKNLSKNYVRCGVLGWCIEILFTSLTQGLKKNRTLTGRTSIFMFPIYGAACLLSPLYPLIKRFSWPVRGIFYMNLIYLTEYLSGRFLMKKNCCPWDYSSSPLNYKKVIRLDFAPYWFATGLLYEKFLQKTP
;
A
#
# COMPACT_ATOMS: atom_id res chain seq x y z
N MET A 1 32.75 8.14 2.95
CA MET A 1 32.14 7.25 3.97
C MET A 1 30.83 7.76 4.57
N LYS A 2 30.75 8.94 5.22
CA LYS A 2 29.43 9.45 5.71
C LYS A 2 28.49 9.89 4.56
N LYS A 3 29.01 10.50 3.50
CA LYS A 3 28.20 10.96 2.35
C LYS A 3 27.51 9.82 1.59
N ASP A 4 28.10 8.63 1.56
CA ASP A 4 27.65 7.48 0.76
C ASP A 4 26.43 6.75 1.37
N ILE A 5 26.23 6.87 2.69
CA ILE A 5 25.07 6.32 3.42
C ILE A 5 23.93 7.35 3.50
N ILE A 6 24.26 8.65 3.53
CA ILE A 6 23.29 9.75 3.70
C ILE A 6 22.40 9.93 2.47
N THR A 7 22.92 9.71 1.26
CA THR A 7 22.15 9.78 0.00
C THR A 7 21.02 8.74 -0.09
N PRO A 8 21.26 7.44 0.15
CA PRO A 8 20.18 6.45 0.16
C PRO A 8 19.11 6.71 1.24
N ILE A 9 19.52 7.17 2.43
CA ILE A 9 18.57 7.50 3.52
C ILE A 9 17.71 8.72 3.18
N LYS A 10 18.30 9.79 2.62
CA LYS A 10 17.55 10.98 2.18
C LYS A 10 16.55 10.65 1.08
N ASN A 11 16.91 9.76 0.16
CA ASN A 11 16.02 9.28 -0.89
C ASN A 11 14.86 8.44 -0.31
N LEU A 12 15.11 7.65 0.74
CA LEU A 12 14.08 6.85 1.39
C LEU A 12 13.02 7.72 2.08
N SER A 13 13.41 8.78 2.80
CA SER A 13 12.46 9.70 3.44
C SER A 13 11.60 10.44 2.41
N LYS A 14 12.20 10.89 1.30
CA LYS A 14 11.47 11.51 0.19
C LYS A 14 10.48 10.54 -0.44
N ASN A 15 10.91 9.29 -0.65
CA ASN A 15 10.06 8.24 -1.21
C ASN A 15 8.94 7.84 -0.24
N TYR A 16 9.18 7.86 1.07
CA TYR A 16 8.15 7.59 2.09
C TYR A 16 6.99 8.58 1.97
N VAL A 17 7.27 9.89 1.95
CA VAL A 17 6.22 10.91 1.81
C VAL A 17 5.47 10.76 0.49
N ARG A 18 6.20 10.54 -0.61
CA ARG A 18 5.59 10.35 -1.94
C ARG A 18 4.71 9.11 -2.01
N CYS A 19 5.16 8.00 -1.42
CA CYS A 19 4.39 6.76 -1.36
C CYS A 19 3.13 6.92 -0.50
N GLY A 20 3.24 7.63 0.63
CA GLY A 20 2.13 7.95 1.51
C GLY A 20 1.06 8.78 0.81
N VAL A 21 1.45 9.86 0.13
CA VAL A 21 0.53 10.70 -0.66
C VAL A 21 -0.12 9.91 -1.79
N LEU A 22 0.67 9.14 -2.56
CA LEU A 22 0.14 8.33 -3.65
C LEU A 22 -0.89 7.31 -3.14
N GLY A 23 -0.59 6.63 -2.03
CA GLY A 23 -1.49 5.64 -1.44
C GLY A 23 -2.80 6.25 -0.95
N TRP A 24 -2.74 7.40 -0.27
CA TRP A 24 -3.94 8.14 0.12
C TRP A 24 -4.78 8.56 -1.09
N CYS A 25 -4.15 9.08 -2.15
CA CYS A 25 -4.89 9.42 -3.36
C CYS A 25 -5.60 8.19 -3.94
N ILE A 26 -4.92 7.05 -4.02
CA ILE A 26 -5.53 5.79 -4.50
C ILE A 26 -6.69 5.36 -3.60
N GLU A 27 -6.54 5.42 -2.27
CA GLU A 27 -7.60 5.03 -1.34
C GLU A 27 -8.83 5.94 -1.43
N ILE A 28 -8.62 7.26 -1.49
CA ILE A 28 -9.68 8.25 -1.62
C ILE A 28 -10.45 8.03 -2.93
N LEU A 29 -9.73 7.77 -4.03
CA LEU A 29 -10.36 7.43 -5.33
C LEU A 29 -11.10 6.08 -5.26
N PHE A 30 -10.51 5.06 -4.65
CA PHE A 30 -11.13 3.74 -4.55
C PHE A 30 -12.42 3.78 -3.71
N THR A 31 -12.39 4.48 -2.57
CA THR A 31 -13.55 4.62 -1.68
C THR A 31 -14.64 5.49 -2.30
N SER A 32 -14.29 6.56 -3.02
CA SER A 32 -15.26 7.39 -3.74
C SER A 32 -15.95 6.62 -4.86
N LEU A 33 -15.20 5.86 -5.67
CA LEU A 33 -15.74 5.03 -6.74
C LEU A 33 -16.67 3.96 -6.19
N THR A 34 -16.28 3.31 -5.09
CA THR A 34 -17.12 2.31 -4.42
C THR A 34 -18.45 2.90 -3.93
N GLN A 35 -18.47 4.17 -3.50
CA GLN A 35 -19.71 4.88 -3.14
C GLN A 35 -20.54 5.25 -4.37
N GLY A 36 -19.90 5.65 -5.47
CA GLY A 36 -20.56 5.92 -6.75
C GLY A 36 -21.33 4.70 -7.28
N LEU A 37 -20.72 3.51 -7.19
CA LEU A 37 -21.36 2.25 -7.56
C LEU A 37 -22.60 1.94 -6.69
N LYS A 38 -22.63 2.43 -5.45
CA LYS A 38 -23.79 2.35 -4.54
C LYS A 38 -24.83 3.47 -4.78
N LYS A 39 -24.81 4.12 -5.94
CA LYS A 39 -25.68 5.24 -6.35
C LYS A 39 -25.54 6.51 -5.50
N ASN A 40 -24.51 6.63 -4.67
CA ASN A 40 -24.22 7.89 -3.99
C ASN A 40 -23.41 8.81 -4.92
N ARG A 41 -24.08 9.83 -5.49
CA ARG A 41 -23.46 10.78 -6.44
C ARG A 41 -22.51 11.79 -5.81
N THR A 42 -22.47 11.89 -4.48
CA THR A 42 -21.53 12.79 -3.79
C THR A 42 -20.08 12.33 -3.91
N LEU A 43 -19.83 11.05 -4.27
CA LEU A 43 -18.50 10.50 -4.51
C LEU A 43 -17.48 10.87 -3.42
N THR A 44 -17.90 10.86 -2.16
CA THR A 44 -17.00 11.21 -1.06
C THR A 44 -15.97 10.09 -0.84
N GLY A 45 -14.68 10.38 -0.97
CA GLY A 45 -13.62 9.46 -0.56
C GLY A 45 -13.33 9.58 0.92
N ARG A 46 -13.00 8.48 1.60
CA ARG A 46 -12.63 8.46 3.02
C ARG A 46 -11.31 7.70 3.18
N THR A 47 -10.44 8.20 4.03
CA THR A 47 -9.20 7.55 4.45
C THR A 47 -8.92 7.89 5.92
N SER A 48 -8.08 7.11 6.58
CA SER A 48 -7.62 7.36 7.94
C SER A 48 -6.19 7.89 7.96
N ILE A 49 -5.87 8.68 8.98
CA ILE A 49 -4.52 9.20 9.17
C ILE A 49 -3.49 8.07 9.40
N PHE A 50 -3.93 6.95 9.97
CA PHE A 50 -3.11 5.76 10.18
C PHE A 50 -2.75 5.02 8.89
N MET A 51 -3.44 5.30 7.76
CA MET A 51 -3.10 4.72 6.46
C MET A 51 -1.84 5.34 5.87
N PHE A 52 -1.52 6.60 6.21
CA PHE A 52 -0.33 7.28 5.69
C PHE A 52 0.97 6.51 5.97
N PRO A 53 1.27 6.10 7.22
CA PRO A 53 2.50 5.37 7.48
C PRO A 53 2.54 4.00 6.81
N ILE A 54 1.38 3.36 6.64
CA ILE A 54 1.26 2.06 5.96
C ILE A 54 1.61 2.23 4.47
N TYR A 55 1.03 3.23 3.81
CA TYR A 55 1.33 3.54 2.42
C TYR A 55 2.74 4.08 2.21
N GLY A 56 3.23 4.89 3.15
CA GLY A 56 4.60 5.41 3.13
C GLY A 56 5.64 4.29 3.18
N ALA A 57 5.37 3.21 3.92
CA ALA A 57 6.25 2.03 4.00
C ALA A 57 6.47 1.34 2.64
N ALA A 58 5.65 1.60 1.62
CA ALA A 58 5.90 1.12 0.26
C ALA A 58 7.23 1.66 -0.33
N CYS A 59 7.84 2.70 0.25
CA CYS A 59 9.18 3.15 -0.14
C CYS A 59 10.26 2.05 0.02
N LEU A 60 10.03 1.07 0.90
CA LEU A 60 10.91 -0.09 1.10
C LEU A 60 10.95 -1.02 -0.13
N LEU A 61 10.02 -0.88 -1.08
CA LEU A 61 10.09 -1.59 -2.35
C LEU A 61 11.30 -1.16 -3.20
N SER A 62 11.77 0.07 -3.04
CA SER A 62 12.92 0.61 -3.79
C SER A 62 14.21 -0.18 -3.52
N PRO A 63 14.67 -0.37 -2.26
CA PRO A 63 15.83 -1.21 -1.98
C PRO A 63 15.60 -2.72 -2.23
N LEU A 64 14.35 -3.19 -2.23
CA LEU A 64 14.03 -4.59 -2.55
C LEU A 64 14.08 -4.89 -4.04
N TYR A 65 13.79 -3.91 -4.90
CA TYR A 65 13.69 -4.11 -6.35
C TYR A 65 14.95 -4.73 -6.99
N PRO A 66 16.19 -4.28 -6.69
CA PRO A 66 17.40 -4.90 -7.26
C PRO A 66 17.53 -6.41 -7.00
N LEU A 67 16.95 -6.92 -5.91
CA LEU A 67 17.00 -8.34 -5.54
C LEU A 67 16.05 -9.19 -6.40
N ILE A 68 14.95 -8.58 -6.86
CA ILE A 68 13.88 -9.27 -7.58
C ILE A 68 13.74 -8.84 -9.06
N LYS A 69 14.54 -7.87 -9.52
CA LYS A 69 14.48 -7.34 -10.90
C LYS A 69 14.68 -8.40 -12.00
N ARG A 70 15.38 -9.50 -11.66
CA ARG A 70 15.64 -10.62 -12.58
C ARG A 70 14.39 -11.43 -12.91
N PHE A 71 13.35 -11.34 -12.08
CA PHE A 71 12.10 -12.07 -12.28
C PHE A 71 11.17 -11.30 -13.22
N SER A 72 10.32 -12.04 -13.93
CA SER A 72 9.30 -11.47 -14.80
C SER A 72 8.30 -10.61 -14.01
N TRP A 73 7.69 -9.63 -14.69
CA TRP A 73 6.77 -8.69 -14.04
C TRP A 73 5.60 -9.38 -13.29
N PRO A 74 5.03 -10.53 -13.71
CA PRO A 74 3.98 -11.19 -12.93
C PRO A 74 4.50 -11.73 -11.60
N VAL A 75 5.69 -12.32 -11.59
CA VAL A 75 6.32 -12.85 -10.37
C VAL A 75 6.58 -11.71 -9.39
N ARG A 76 7.06 -10.56 -9.88
CA ARG A 76 7.25 -9.36 -9.04
C ARG A 76 5.93 -8.84 -8.49
N GLY A 77 4.87 -8.79 -9.30
CA GLY A 77 3.53 -8.39 -8.86
C GLY A 77 2.97 -9.30 -7.76
N ILE A 78 3.14 -10.63 -7.88
CA ILE A 78 2.74 -11.58 -6.84
C ILE A 78 3.56 -11.35 -5.56
N PHE A 79 4.86 -11.12 -5.69
CA PHE A 79 5.73 -10.82 -4.55
C PHE A 79 5.26 -9.55 -3.81
N TYR A 80 4.98 -8.46 -4.53
CA TYR A 80 4.49 -7.22 -3.93
C TYR A 80 3.10 -7.38 -3.30
N MET A 81 2.20 -8.10 -3.95
CA MET A 81 0.87 -8.41 -3.41
C MET A 81 0.99 -9.09 -2.03
N ASN A 82 1.86 -10.10 -1.90
CA ASN A 82 2.09 -10.79 -0.63
C ASN A 82 2.69 -9.86 0.44
N LEU A 83 3.62 -8.98 0.05
CA LEU A 83 4.20 -8.01 0.98
C LEU A 83 3.17 -6.97 1.47
N ILE A 84 2.28 -6.53 0.58
CA ILE A 84 1.18 -5.63 0.93
C ILE A 84 0.23 -6.34 1.91
N TYR A 85 -0.17 -7.59 1.63
CA TYR A 85 -0.98 -8.36 2.57
C TYR A 85 -0.32 -8.57 3.93
N LEU A 86 0.98 -8.87 3.95
CA LEU A 86 1.72 -8.99 5.20
C LEU A 86 1.70 -7.67 5.98
N THR A 87 1.91 -6.54 5.29
CA THR A 87 1.90 -5.21 5.90
C THR A 87 0.50 -4.85 6.42
N GLU A 88 -0.55 -5.11 5.64
CA GLU A 88 -1.95 -4.93 6.03
C GLU A 88 -2.28 -5.77 7.27
N TYR A 89 -1.86 -7.03 7.29
CA TYR A 89 -2.08 -7.91 8.43
C TYR A 89 -1.39 -7.42 9.69
N LEU A 90 -0.10 -7.12 9.62
CA LEU A 90 0.69 -6.69 10.77
C LEU A 90 0.19 -5.34 11.31
N SER A 91 -0.05 -4.37 10.42
CA SER A 91 -0.55 -3.05 10.80
C SER A 91 -1.98 -3.12 11.36
N GLY A 92 -2.87 -3.86 10.69
CA GLY A 92 -4.25 -4.04 11.14
C GLY A 92 -4.31 -4.74 12.50
N ARG A 93 -3.56 -5.83 12.71
CA ARG A 93 -3.51 -6.50 14.02
C ARG A 93 -2.93 -5.61 15.11
N PHE A 94 -1.91 -4.80 14.79
CA PHE A 94 -1.35 -3.83 15.73
C PHE A 94 -2.37 -2.75 16.11
N LEU A 95 -3.04 -2.15 15.13
CA LEU A 95 -4.04 -1.11 15.35
C LEU A 95 -5.30 -1.64 16.04
N MET A 96 -5.73 -2.88 15.74
CA MET A 96 -6.84 -3.55 16.42
C MET A 96 -6.57 -3.70 17.92
N LYS A 97 -5.35 -4.08 18.33
CA LYS A 97 -4.99 -4.16 19.75
C LYS A 97 -5.11 -2.81 20.48
N LYS A 98 -5.07 -1.70 19.74
CA LYS A 98 -5.21 -0.34 20.25
C LYS A 98 -6.61 0.24 20.03
N ASN A 99 -7.56 -0.55 19.49
CA ASN A 99 -8.89 -0.09 19.08
C ASN A 99 -8.87 1.08 18.07
N CYS A 100 -7.84 1.17 17.24
CA CYS A 100 -7.66 2.23 16.25
C CYS A 100 -7.62 1.71 14.81
N CYS A 101 -7.99 0.44 14.57
CA CYS A 101 -7.97 -0.13 13.22
C CYS A 101 -9.01 0.58 12.35
N PRO A 102 -8.60 1.27 11.26
CA PRO A 102 -9.52 2.08 10.48
C PRO A 102 -10.39 1.26 9.51
N TRP A 103 -10.13 -0.03 9.38
CA TRP A 103 -10.93 -0.95 8.58
C TRP A 103 -11.36 -2.19 9.38
N ASP A 104 -12.53 -2.70 9.04
CA ASP A 104 -13.06 -3.98 9.50
C ASP A 104 -13.73 -4.68 8.30
N TYR A 105 -13.18 -5.82 7.92
CA TYR A 105 -13.65 -6.61 6.78
C TYR A 105 -14.52 -7.80 7.18
N SER A 106 -15.06 -7.83 8.41
CA SER A 106 -15.96 -8.88 8.89
C SER A 106 -17.18 -9.16 7.99
N SER A 107 -17.61 -8.17 7.20
CA SER A 107 -18.73 -8.28 6.27
C SER A 107 -18.36 -8.90 4.90
N SER A 108 -17.07 -9.07 4.58
CA SER A 108 -16.65 -9.70 3.32
C SER A 108 -16.56 -11.22 3.47
N PRO A 109 -17.12 -12.04 2.54
CA PRO A 109 -17.00 -13.49 2.59
C PRO A 109 -15.55 -13.99 2.53
N LEU A 110 -14.69 -13.26 1.82
CA LEU A 110 -13.27 -13.62 1.61
C LEU A 110 -12.35 -12.88 2.58
N ASN A 111 -12.84 -12.54 3.78
CA ASN A 111 -12.02 -11.93 4.81
C ASN A 111 -11.17 -12.96 5.55
N TYR A 112 -9.98 -12.54 5.98
CA TYR A 112 -9.17 -13.29 6.92
C TYR A 112 -8.95 -12.47 8.19
N LYS A 113 -9.45 -13.01 9.31
CA LYS A 113 -9.38 -12.39 10.66
C LYS A 113 -9.84 -10.94 10.69
N LYS A 114 -10.83 -10.56 9.86
CA LYS A 114 -11.37 -9.20 9.71
C LYS A 114 -10.39 -8.13 9.19
N VAL A 115 -9.13 -8.49 8.94
CA VAL A 115 -8.06 -7.53 8.59
C VAL A 115 -7.67 -7.58 7.12
N ILE A 116 -7.66 -8.78 6.53
CA ILE A 116 -7.31 -8.97 5.13
C ILE A 116 -8.57 -9.26 4.33
N ARG A 117 -8.62 -8.77 3.09
CA ARG A 117 -9.57 -9.20 2.06
C ARG A 117 -8.86 -9.90 0.91
N LEU A 118 -9.13 -11.19 0.72
CA LEU A 118 -8.50 -11.97 -0.35
C LEU A 118 -9.03 -11.59 -1.73
N ASP A 119 -10.25 -11.04 -1.81
CA ASP A 119 -10.82 -10.44 -3.02
C ASP A 119 -10.00 -9.23 -3.52
N PHE A 120 -9.13 -8.66 -2.68
CA PHE A 120 -8.29 -7.52 -3.06
C PHE A 120 -7.00 -7.89 -3.78
N ALA A 121 -6.73 -9.18 -3.98
CA ALA A 121 -5.50 -9.66 -4.60
C ALA A 121 -5.18 -8.98 -5.94
N PRO A 122 -6.14 -8.81 -6.89
CA PRO A 122 -5.87 -8.10 -8.14
C PRO A 122 -5.49 -6.63 -7.93
N TYR A 123 -6.14 -5.95 -6.98
CA TYR A 123 -5.83 -4.55 -6.66
C TYR A 123 -4.43 -4.42 -6.06
N TRP A 124 -4.08 -5.27 -5.10
CA TRP A 124 -2.76 -5.26 -4.46
C TRP A 124 -1.63 -5.65 -5.40
N PHE A 125 -1.87 -6.60 -6.30
CA PHE A 125 -0.96 -6.91 -7.39
C PHE A 125 -0.69 -5.68 -8.28
N ALA A 126 -1.75 -5.00 -8.72
CA ALA A 126 -1.63 -3.81 -9.56
C ALA A 126 -0.96 -2.64 -8.83
N THR A 127 -1.35 -2.38 -7.57
CA THR A 127 -0.76 -1.36 -6.70
C THR A 127 0.73 -1.61 -6.46
N GLY A 128 1.13 -2.86 -6.24
CA GLY A 128 2.54 -3.23 -6.12
C GLY A 128 3.37 -2.86 -7.34
N LEU A 129 2.88 -3.19 -8.54
CA LEU A 129 3.54 -2.82 -9.81
C LEU A 129 3.51 -1.31 -10.07
N LEU A 130 2.45 -0.62 -9.64
CA LEU A 130 2.37 0.83 -9.71
C LEU A 130 3.46 1.47 -8.86
N TYR A 131 3.64 1.04 -7.61
CA TYR A 131 4.70 1.53 -6.74
C TYR A 131 6.09 1.20 -7.27
N GLU A 132 6.30 0.00 -7.83
CA GLU A 132 7.55 -0.37 -8.52
C GLU A 132 7.90 0.68 -9.58
N LYS A 133 6.96 0.97 -10.51
CA LYS A 133 7.18 1.96 -11.58
C LYS A 133 7.36 3.38 -11.05
N PHE A 134 6.58 3.77 -10.04
CA PHE A 134 6.63 5.10 -9.44
C PHE A 134 7.98 5.37 -8.77
N LEU A 135 8.53 4.38 -8.08
CA LEU A 135 9.83 4.48 -7.40
C LEU A 135 11.00 4.43 -8.39
N GLN A 136 10.90 3.67 -9.49
CA GLN A 136 11.96 3.60 -10.51
C GLN A 136 12.05 4.84 -11.39
N LYS A 137 10.95 5.57 -11.59
CA LYS A 137 10.95 6.81 -12.38
C LYS A 137 11.56 8.02 -11.66
N THR A 138 11.92 7.86 -10.39
CA THR A 138 12.55 8.94 -9.63
C THR A 138 14.06 8.94 -9.90
N PRO A 139 14.62 10.04 -10.44
CA PRO A 139 16.06 10.16 -10.67
C PRO A 139 16.84 10.20 -9.36
#